data_AF-A0A318HPS3-F1
#
_entry.id   AF-A0A318HPS3-F1
#
_cell.length_a   1.000
_cell.length_b   1.000
_cell.length_c   1.000
_cell.angle_alpha   90.00
_cell.angle_beta   90.00
_cell.angle_gamma   90.00
#
_symmetry.space_group_name_H-M   'P 1'
#
loop_
_entity.id
_entity.type
_entity.pdbx_description
1 polymer ?
#
loop_
_entity_poly.entity_id
_entity_poly.type
_entity_poly.pdbx_seq_one_letter_code
_entity_poly.pdbx_strand_id
1 'polypeptide(L)'
;MTELVDAVERVYERFAGYACPSDFWVCEQCGPEWSTKDVRATPLRLLSLPQLVAIHVMSLDDDGLRHFFPRLLELMLHTPTPVFDFRLADMKDRLPAWQPGEVAAVRELAEAVWAEVLDGYPPALGYFSDCPSALDFLDWCDLPLTAHLDSLLTADSLPAARHLADLIDAVFTTTQPFQSVSKATVLDRLRDPAVGRRLEHACYQADSAEVAHQLSAAHELWTVCAR
;
A
#
# COMPACT_ATOMS: atom_id res chain seq x y z
N MET A 1 3.68 -11.11 11.28
CA MET A 1 4.99 -11.05 10.57
C MET A 1 5.32 -12.28 9.72
N THR A 2 5.18 -13.53 10.20
CA THR A 2 5.52 -14.73 9.39
C THR A 2 4.71 -14.83 8.09
N GLU A 3 3.41 -14.55 8.14
CA GLU A 3 2.53 -14.63 6.96
C GLU A 3 2.90 -13.63 5.86
N LEU A 4 3.33 -12.42 6.24
CA LEU A 4 3.80 -11.39 5.31
C LEU A 4 5.10 -11.83 4.60
N VAL A 5 6.07 -12.37 5.35
CA VAL A 5 7.31 -12.90 4.77
C VAL A 5 6.99 -14.03 3.78
N ASP A 6 6.13 -14.97 4.17
CA ASP A 6 5.75 -16.07 3.30
C ASP A 6 4.99 -15.57 2.04
N ALA A 7 4.19 -14.51 2.15
CA ALA A 7 3.51 -13.91 1.01
C ALA A 7 4.50 -13.26 0.03
N VAL A 8 5.54 -12.58 0.53
CA VAL A 8 6.62 -12.04 -0.31
C VAL A 8 7.34 -13.17 -1.05
N GLU A 9 7.67 -14.27 -0.36
CA GLU A 9 8.31 -15.43 -0.98
C GLU A 9 7.43 -16.06 -2.08
N ARG A 10 6.12 -16.20 -1.84
CA ARG A 10 5.17 -16.68 -2.86
C ARG A 10 5.12 -15.79 -4.10
N VAL A 11 5.22 -14.47 -3.93
CA VAL A 11 5.33 -13.54 -5.06
C VAL A 11 6.64 -13.77 -5.81
N TYR A 12 7.78 -13.95 -5.13
CA TYR A 12 9.02 -14.30 -5.81
C TYR A 12 8.95 -15.60 -6.60
N GLU A 13 8.44 -16.66 -5.98
CA GLU A 13 8.30 -17.98 -6.61
C GLU A 13 7.42 -17.92 -7.86
N ARG A 14 6.28 -17.24 -7.76
CA ARG A 14 5.31 -17.15 -8.84
C ARG A 14 5.84 -16.42 -10.07
N PHE A 15 6.72 -15.45 -9.88
CA PHE A 15 7.26 -14.61 -10.95
C PHE A 15 8.68 -15.03 -11.38
N ALA A 16 9.28 -16.05 -10.77
CA ALA A 16 10.63 -16.52 -11.07
C ALA A 16 10.84 -16.98 -12.53
N GLY A 17 9.75 -17.32 -13.23
CA GLY A 17 9.79 -17.74 -14.64
C GLY A 17 10.03 -16.61 -15.64
N TYR A 18 9.88 -15.35 -15.24
CA TYR A 18 10.06 -14.20 -16.13
C TYR A 18 11.55 -13.85 -16.27
N ALA A 19 12.03 -13.92 -17.51
CA ALA A 19 13.41 -13.56 -17.83
C ALA A 19 13.65 -12.06 -17.64
N CYS A 20 14.89 -11.70 -17.30
CA CYS A 20 15.31 -10.30 -17.29
C CYS A 20 15.14 -9.71 -18.71
N PRO A 21 14.38 -8.62 -18.89
CA PRO A 21 14.09 -8.08 -20.22
C PRO A 21 15.39 -7.69 -20.94
N SER A 22 15.45 -7.95 -22.26
CA SER A 22 16.67 -7.68 -23.03
C SER A 22 16.86 -6.22 -23.41
N ASP A 23 15.78 -5.44 -23.37
CA ASP A 23 15.63 -4.11 -23.97
C ASP A 23 15.36 -2.99 -22.95
N PHE A 24 15.35 -3.27 -21.65
CA PHE A 24 15.32 -2.20 -20.65
C PHE A 24 16.60 -1.36 -20.72
N TRP A 25 16.48 -0.09 -20.35
CA TRP A 25 17.59 0.86 -20.28
C TRP A 25 17.56 1.59 -18.94
N VAL A 26 18.73 2.01 -18.46
CA VAL A 26 18.86 2.82 -17.25
C VAL A 26 18.91 4.29 -17.64
N CYS A 27 18.03 5.10 -17.04
CA CYS A 27 17.97 6.52 -17.27
C CYS A 27 19.18 7.26 -16.69
N GLU A 28 19.97 7.86 -17.59
CA GLU A 28 21.18 8.62 -17.24
C GLU A 28 20.90 9.82 -16.32
N GLN A 29 19.67 10.33 -16.31
CA GLN A 29 19.26 11.42 -15.42
C GLN A 29 18.76 10.90 -14.07
N CYS A 30 18.11 9.75 -14.04
CA CYS A 30 17.54 9.17 -12.82
C CYS A 30 18.53 8.31 -12.03
N GLY A 31 19.54 7.75 -12.71
CA GLY A 31 20.57 6.90 -12.12
C GLY A 31 21.91 7.02 -12.85
N PRO A 32 22.53 8.23 -12.88
CA PRO A 32 23.82 8.47 -13.54
C PRO A 32 24.97 7.57 -13.07
N GLU A 33 24.84 6.96 -11.89
CA GLU A 33 25.82 6.07 -11.27
C GLU A 33 25.75 4.61 -11.76
N TRP A 34 24.71 4.22 -12.51
CA TRP A 34 24.53 2.84 -12.97
C TRP A 34 24.46 2.75 -14.50
N SER A 35 25.06 1.69 -15.06
CA SER A 35 24.79 1.29 -16.44
C SER A 35 23.73 0.19 -16.51
N THR A 36 23.07 0.04 -17.66
CA THR A 36 22.18 -1.10 -17.95
C THR A 36 22.89 -2.44 -17.73
N LYS A 37 24.18 -2.52 -18.05
CA LYS A 37 24.99 -3.73 -17.84
C LYS A 37 25.15 -4.05 -16.36
N ASP A 38 25.40 -3.05 -15.52
CA ASP A 38 25.59 -3.23 -14.08
C ASP A 38 24.29 -3.67 -13.40
N VAL A 39 23.18 -3.03 -13.75
CA VAL A 39 21.85 -3.41 -13.26
C VAL A 39 21.49 -4.83 -13.69
N ARG A 40 21.74 -5.20 -14.96
CA ARG A 40 21.47 -6.55 -15.46
C ARG A 40 22.31 -7.64 -14.78
N ALA A 41 23.53 -7.30 -14.38
CA ALA A 41 24.42 -8.23 -13.68
C ALA A 41 24.08 -8.35 -12.18
N THR A 42 23.28 -7.43 -11.64
CA THR A 42 22.89 -7.42 -10.23
C THR A 42 21.76 -8.42 -9.99
N PRO A 43 21.88 -9.34 -9.02
CA PRO A 43 20.77 -10.23 -8.66
C PRO A 43 19.51 -9.43 -8.30
N LEU A 44 18.34 -9.89 -8.74
CA LEU A 44 17.07 -9.18 -8.57
C LEU A 44 16.85 -8.70 -7.12
N ARG A 45 17.09 -9.56 -6.12
CA ARG A 45 16.93 -9.24 -4.69
C ARG A 45 17.93 -8.22 -4.14
N LEU A 46 18.98 -7.91 -4.88
CA LEU A 46 19.98 -6.90 -4.51
C LEU A 46 19.75 -5.56 -5.19
N LEU A 47 18.79 -5.47 -6.12
CA LEU A 47 18.44 -4.20 -6.73
C LEU A 47 17.85 -3.25 -5.69
N SER A 48 18.28 -1.99 -5.70
CA SER A 48 17.74 -0.94 -4.84
C SER A 48 16.51 -0.28 -5.46
N LEU A 49 15.71 0.41 -4.65
CA LEU A 49 14.58 1.17 -5.18
C LEU A 49 15.02 2.26 -6.18
N PRO A 50 16.09 3.05 -5.93
CA PRO A 50 16.64 3.96 -6.93
C PRO A 50 17.00 3.29 -8.27
N GLN A 51 17.51 2.05 -8.25
CA GLN A 51 17.78 1.31 -9.49
C GLN A 51 16.48 0.98 -10.24
N LEU A 52 15.42 0.54 -9.54
CA LEU A 52 14.12 0.29 -10.18
C LEU A 52 13.47 1.58 -10.73
N VAL A 53 13.64 2.71 -10.03
CA VAL A 53 13.24 4.03 -10.54
C VAL A 53 14.01 4.37 -11.81
N ALA A 54 15.32 4.18 -11.82
CA ALA A 54 16.17 4.51 -12.96
C ALA A 54 15.88 3.64 -14.20
N ILE A 55 15.37 2.41 -14.02
CA ILE A 55 14.89 1.54 -15.12
C ILE A 55 13.52 2.01 -15.65
N HIS A 56 12.81 2.88 -14.91
CA HIS A 56 11.40 3.18 -15.13
C HIS A 56 10.56 1.90 -15.19
N VAL A 57 10.68 1.04 -14.17
CA VAL A 57 10.09 -0.32 -14.16
C VAL A 57 8.61 -0.37 -14.54
N MET A 58 7.85 0.66 -14.18
CA MET A 58 6.40 0.75 -14.43
C MET A 58 6.06 1.14 -15.87
N SER A 59 7.03 1.64 -16.63
CA SER A 59 6.94 1.91 -18.07
C SER A 59 7.32 0.71 -18.92
N LEU A 60 7.78 -0.39 -18.33
CA LEU A 60 8.08 -1.63 -19.04
C LEU A 60 6.78 -2.29 -19.52
N ASP A 61 6.93 -3.14 -20.54
CA ASP A 61 5.89 -4.08 -20.90
C ASP A 61 5.57 -5.04 -19.75
N ASP A 62 4.59 -5.90 -19.99
CA ASP A 62 4.02 -6.73 -18.96
C ASP A 62 5.01 -7.81 -18.47
N ASP A 63 5.73 -8.47 -19.35
CA ASP A 63 6.73 -9.47 -18.96
C ASP A 63 7.96 -8.84 -18.29
N GLY A 64 8.40 -7.67 -18.77
CA GLY A 64 9.47 -6.89 -18.17
C GLY A 64 9.12 -6.40 -16.77
N LEU A 65 7.89 -5.89 -16.58
CA LEU A 65 7.40 -5.54 -15.24
C LEU A 65 7.35 -6.78 -14.35
N ARG A 66 6.76 -7.90 -14.81
CA ARG A 66 6.65 -9.14 -14.03
C ARG A 66 8.01 -9.64 -13.52
N HIS A 67 9.09 -9.47 -14.28
CA HIS A 67 10.44 -9.80 -13.80
C HIS A 67 10.86 -8.99 -12.56
N PHE A 68 10.62 -7.67 -12.56
CA PHE A 68 11.06 -6.78 -11.48
C PHE A 68 10.01 -6.60 -10.36
N PHE A 69 8.76 -6.99 -10.60
CA PHE A 69 7.62 -6.72 -9.73
C PHE A 69 7.77 -7.28 -8.30
N PRO A 70 8.26 -8.52 -8.08
CA PRO A 70 8.47 -9.02 -6.72
C PRO A 70 9.41 -8.12 -5.91
N ARG A 71 10.47 -7.60 -6.55
CA ARG A 71 11.43 -6.72 -5.89
C ARG A 71 10.86 -5.33 -5.65
N LEU A 72 10.03 -4.82 -6.55
CA LEU A 72 9.32 -3.56 -6.34
C LEU A 72 8.45 -3.65 -5.07
N LEU A 73 7.63 -4.69 -4.95
CA LEU A 73 6.77 -4.90 -3.78
C LEU A 73 7.58 -5.09 -2.49
N GLU A 74 8.63 -5.90 -2.52
CA GLU A 74 9.52 -6.09 -1.37
C GLU A 74 10.16 -4.77 -0.93
N LEU A 75 10.65 -3.95 -1.86
CA LEU A 75 11.25 -2.65 -1.53
C LEU A 75 10.24 -1.67 -0.96
N MET A 76 9.00 -1.68 -1.46
CA MET A 76 7.92 -0.83 -0.94
C MET A 76 7.59 -1.15 0.52
N LEU A 77 7.66 -2.41 0.92
CA LEU A 77 7.48 -2.83 2.33
C LEU A 77 8.57 -2.33 3.27
N HIS A 78 9.73 -1.90 2.75
CA HIS A 78 10.87 -1.48 3.57
C HIS A 78 11.21 0.01 3.43
N THR A 79 10.60 0.71 2.47
CA THR A 79 10.96 2.10 2.15
C THR A 79 9.80 3.03 2.48
N PRO A 80 9.90 3.86 3.53
CA PRO A 80 8.89 4.86 3.81
C PRO A 80 8.89 5.94 2.72
N THR A 81 7.70 6.34 2.27
CA THR A 81 7.49 7.47 1.34
C THR A 81 8.44 7.48 0.14
N PRO A 82 8.33 6.54 -0.80
CA PRO A 82 9.16 6.52 -1.99
C PRO A 82 8.94 7.83 -2.78
N VAL A 83 10.01 8.61 -2.97
CA VAL A 83 9.95 9.98 -3.51
C VAL A 83 9.73 9.99 -5.04
N PHE A 84 8.98 9.06 -5.63
CA PHE A 84 8.92 8.97 -7.10
C PHE A 84 7.60 8.37 -7.61
N ASP A 85 7.15 8.89 -8.77
CA ASP A 85 5.92 8.50 -9.46
C ASP A 85 6.10 7.18 -10.21
N PHE A 86 5.88 6.08 -9.51
CA PHE A 86 5.79 4.76 -10.12
C PHE A 86 4.47 4.54 -10.87
N ARG A 87 3.55 5.51 -10.93
CA ARG A 87 2.21 5.31 -11.53
C ARG A 87 1.56 4.00 -11.04
N LEU A 88 1.70 3.68 -9.75
CA LEU A 88 1.26 2.40 -9.18
C LEU A 88 -0.25 2.17 -9.34
N ALA A 89 -1.03 3.24 -9.44
CA ALA A 89 -2.45 3.18 -9.78
C ALA A 89 -2.73 2.46 -11.12
N ASP A 90 -1.79 2.51 -12.08
CA ASP A 90 -1.90 1.79 -13.36
C ASP A 90 -1.93 0.26 -13.16
N MET A 91 -1.46 -0.26 -12.00
CA MET A 91 -1.50 -1.70 -11.70
C MET A 91 -2.93 -2.25 -11.74
N LYS A 92 -3.92 -1.43 -11.40
CA LYS A 92 -5.33 -1.82 -11.44
C LYS A 92 -5.78 -2.27 -12.83
N ASP A 93 -5.27 -1.62 -13.87
CA ASP A 93 -5.60 -1.95 -15.25
C ASP A 93 -4.73 -3.09 -15.80
N ARG A 94 -3.53 -3.28 -15.23
CA ARG A 94 -2.55 -4.29 -15.69
C ARG A 94 -2.77 -5.66 -15.06
N LEU A 95 -3.00 -5.73 -13.75
CA LEU A 95 -3.14 -6.99 -13.01
C LEU A 95 -4.18 -7.96 -13.61
N PRO A 96 -5.35 -7.51 -14.10
CA PRO A 96 -6.32 -8.42 -14.70
C PRO A 96 -5.82 -9.18 -15.95
N ALA A 97 -4.79 -8.67 -16.63
CA ALA A 97 -4.19 -9.33 -17.79
C ALA A 97 -3.14 -10.41 -17.41
N TRP A 98 -2.79 -10.51 -16.13
CA TRP A 98 -1.77 -11.42 -15.63
C TRP A 98 -2.33 -12.83 -15.40
N GLN A 99 -1.44 -13.81 -15.21
CA GLN A 99 -1.89 -15.18 -14.97
C GLN A 99 -2.69 -15.24 -13.66
N PRO A 100 -3.75 -16.07 -13.55
CA PRO A 100 -4.57 -16.13 -12.33
C PRO A 100 -3.76 -16.40 -11.07
N GLY A 101 -2.69 -17.18 -11.22
CA GLY A 101 -1.77 -17.48 -10.15
C GLY A 101 -0.90 -16.31 -9.69
N GLU A 102 -0.54 -15.41 -10.60
CA GLU A 102 0.18 -14.15 -10.31
C GLU A 102 -0.74 -13.21 -9.53
N VAL A 103 -1.94 -13.00 -10.06
CA VAL A 103 -2.97 -12.18 -9.40
C VAL A 103 -3.26 -12.68 -7.98
N ALA A 104 -3.39 -13.99 -7.80
CA ALA A 104 -3.61 -14.59 -6.48
C ALA A 104 -2.46 -14.29 -5.50
N ALA A 105 -1.19 -14.44 -5.92
CA ALA A 105 -0.04 -14.18 -5.05
C ALA A 105 0.04 -12.70 -4.62
N VAL A 106 -0.28 -11.77 -5.52
CA VAL A 106 -0.28 -10.33 -5.21
C VAL A 106 -1.44 -9.98 -4.27
N ARG A 107 -2.62 -10.57 -4.48
CA ARG A 107 -3.78 -10.42 -3.56
C ARG A 107 -3.48 -10.94 -2.17
N GLU A 108 -2.86 -12.11 -2.06
CA GLU A 108 -2.44 -12.66 -0.77
C GLU A 108 -1.46 -11.73 -0.03
N LEU A 109 -0.54 -11.09 -0.78
CA LEU A 109 0.35 -10.09 -0.19
C LEU A 109 -0.42 -8.86 0.31
N ALA A 110 -1.38 -8.35 -0.48
CA ALA A 110 -2.19 -7.20 -0.09
C ALA A 110 -3.04 -7.47 1.16
N GLU A 111 -3.64 -8.66 1.26
CA GLU A 111 -4.35 -9.13 2.45
C GLU A 111 -3.41 -9.24 3.67
N ALA A 112 -2.20 -9.78 3.50
CA ALA A 112 -1.20 -9.87 4.56
C ALA A 112 -0.76 -8.48 5.05
N VAL A 113 -0.56 -7.52 4.13
CA VAL A 113 -0.28 -6.12 4.47
C VAL A 113 -1.43 -5.53 5.30
N TRP A 114 -2.67 -5.74 4.86
CA TRP A 114 -3.84 -5.23 5.58
C TRP A 114 -3.97 -5.80 6.99
N ALA A 115 -3.70 -7.10 7.17
CA ALA A 115 -3.70 -7.74 8.48
C ALA A 115 -2.68 -7.09 9.44
N GLU A 116 -1.47 -6.80 8.96
CA GLU A 116 -0.43 -6.14 9.77
C GLU A 116 -0.81 -4.67 10.08
N VAL A 117 -1.52 -3.98 9.18
CA VAL A 117 -2.09 -2.64 9.45
C VAL A 117 -3.11 -2.69 10.58
N LEU A 118 -3.97 -3.71 10.65
CA LEU A 118 -4.95 -3.83 11.74
C LEU A 118 -4.32 -4.19 13.10
N ASP A 119 -3.17 -4.86 13.10
CA ASP A 119 -2.50 -5.37 14.30
C ASP A 119 -1.53 -4.35 14.94
N GLY A 120 -0.93 -3.45 14.14
CA GLY A 120 0.10 -2.52 14.59
C GLY A 120 -0.14 -1.05 14.21
N TYR A 121 0.40 -0.11 15.00
CA TYR A 121 0.31 1.32 14.68
C TYR A 121 1.56 2.14 15.08
N PRO A 122 2.18 2.85 14.12
CA PRO A 122 2.20 2.47 12.70
C PRO A 122 2.94 1.13 12.58
N PRO A 123 2.48 0.19 11.73
CA PRO A 123 3.22 -1.01 11.45
C PRO A 123 4.49 -0.67 10.66
N ALA A 124 5.55 -1.47 10.79
CA ALA A 124 6.82 -1.23 10.10
C ALA A 124 6.80 -1.76 8.65
N LEU A 125 5.96 -1.19 7.79
CA LEU A 125 5.67 -1.69 6.43
C LEU A 125 6.07 -0.72 5.31
N GLY A 126 7.03 0.17 5.58
CA GLY A 126 7.52 1.13 4.59
C GLY A 126 6.38 1.98 4.04
N TYR A 127 6.16 1.93 2.73
CA TYR A 127 5.09 2.65 2.04
C TYR A 127 3.69 2.25 2.53
N PHE A 128 3.47 0.99 2.91
CA PHE A 128 2.15 0.51 3.33
C PHE A 128 1.90 0.68 4.84
N SER A 129 2.66 1.55 5.51
CA SER A 129 2.52 1.75 6.96
C SER A 129 1.29 2.57 7.34
N ASP A 130 0.63 3.19 6.37
CA ASP A 130 -0.57 3.99 6.57
C ASP A 130 -1.79 3.39 5.85
N CYS A 131 -2.97 3.64 6.43
CA CYS A 131 -4.24 3.13 5.91
C CYS A 131 -4.54 3.57 4.47
N PRO A 132 -4.38 4.85 4.07
CA PRO A 132 -4.48 5.28 2.67
C PRO A 132 -3.65 4.43 1.69
N SER A 133 -2.36 4.27 1.94
CA SER A 133 -1.44 3.52 1.06
C SER A 133 -1.79 2.03 1.01
N ALA A 134 -2.22 1.44 2.12
CA ALA A 134 -2.68 0.05 2.16
C ALA A 134 -4.00 -0.17 1.40
N LEU A 135 -4.95 0.77 1.51
CA LEU A 135 -6.20 0.75 0.74
C LEU A 135 -5.96 0.88 -0.77
N ASP A 136 -4.99 1.71 -1.18
CA ASP A 136 -4.58 1.79 -2.57
C ASP A 136 -4.07 0.44 -3.07
N PHE A 137 -3.26 -0.28 -2.28
CA PHE A 137 -2.77 -1.59 -2.69
C PHE A 137 -3.91 -2.62 -2.86
N LEU A 138 -4.88 -2.62 -1.96
CA LEU A 138 -6.08 -3.44 -2.07
C LEU A 138 -6.87 -3.10 -3.35
N ASP A 139 -6.99 -1.81 -3.67
CA ASP A 139 -7.67 -1.34 -4.89
C ASP A 139 -6.94 -1.75 -6.17
N TRP A 140 -5.60 -1.66 -6.19
CA TRP A 140 -4.78 -2.15 -7.31
C TRP A 140 -5.06 -3.64 -7.57
N CYS A 141 -5.23 -4.40 -6.50
CA CYS A 141 -5.49 -5.84 -6.55
C CYS A 141 -6.96 -6.20 -6.87
N ASP A 142 -7.83 -5.21 -7.08
CA ASP A 142 -9.27 -5.39 -7.27
C ASP A 142 -9.90 -6.20 -6.11
N LEU A 143 -9.45 -5.93 -4.88
CA LEU A 143 -10.01 -6.50 -3.66
C LEU A 143 -11.19 -5.66 -3.17
N PRO A 144 -12.20 -6.28 -2.54
CA PRO A 144 -13.42 -5.58 -2.13
C PRO A 144 -13.13 -4.62 -0.96
N LEU A 145 -12.96 -3.34 -1.27
CA LEU A 145 -12.61 -2.32 -0.27
C LEU A 145 -13.66 -2.18 0.85
N THR A 146 -14.94 -2.38 0.57
CA THR A 146 -16.00 -2.33 1.60
C THR A 146 -15.73 -3.32 2.73
N ALA A 147 -15.35 -4.56 2.41
CA ALA A 147 -15.08 -5.59 3.41
C ALA A 147 -13.85 -5.24 4.27
N HIS A 148 -12.83 -4.64 3.66
CA HIS A 148 -11.62 -4.20 4.36
C HIS A 148 -11.94 -3.00 5.27
N LEU A 149 -12.68 -2.00 4.78
CA LEU A 149 -13.13 -0.89 5.60
C LEU A 149 -14.06 -1.36 6.74
N ASP A 150 -14.89 -2.38 6.52
CA ASP A 150 -15.68 -3.01 7.58
C ASP A 150 -14.80 -3.66 8.65
N SER A 151 -13.72 -4.32 8.25
CA SER A 151 -12.75 -4.89 9.19
C SER A 151 -12.06 -3.80 10.04
N LEU A 152 -11.77 -2.63 9.46
CA LEU A 152 -11.22 -1.48 10.19
C LEU A 152 -12.19 -0.96 11.27
N LEU A 153 -13.49 -0.95 10.96
CA LEU A 153 -14.54 -0.49 11.88
C LEU A 153 -14.88 -1.50 12.97
N THR A 154 -14.78 -2.79 12.66
CA THR A 154 -15.17 -3.89 13.56
C THR A 154 -14.01 -4.43 14.40
N ALA A 155 -12.76 -4.19 14.00
CA ALA A 155 -11.59 -4.54 14.78
C ALA A 155 -11.59 -3.80 16.12
N ASP A 156 -11.56 -4.56 17.23
CA ASP A 156 -11.53 -4.05 18.60
C ASP A 156 -10.07 -3.84 19.07
N SER A 157 -9.28 -3.11 18.27
CA SER A 157 -7.87 -2.82 18.55
C SER A 157 -7.60 -1.32 18.51
N LEU A 158 -6.78 -0.80 19.44
CA LEU A 158 -6.38 0.61 19.40
C LEU A 158 -5.67 0.99 18.08
N PRO A 159 -4.79 0.14 17.49
CA PRO A 159 -4.23 0.36 16.17
C PRO A 159 -5.26 0.65 15.06
N ALA A 160 -6.31 -0.19 14.94
CA ALA A 160 -7.34 0.01 13.91
C ALA A 160 -8.07 1.35 14.06
N ALA A 161 -8.35 1.77 15.31
CA ALA A 161 -8.98 3.07 15.55
C ALA A 161 -8.08 4.26 15.18
N ARG A 162 -6.77 4.13 15.41
CA ARG A 162 -5.80 5.18 15.04
C ARG A 162 -5.63 5.28 13.52
N HIS A 163 -5.59 4.15 12.81
CA HIS A 163 -5.62 4.13 11.34
C HIS A 163 -6.91 4.73 10.77
N LEU A 164 -8.05 4.50 11.42
CA LEU A 164 -9.32 5.15 11.04
C LEU A 164 -9.25 6.67 11.25
N ALA A 165 -8.62 7.14 12.33
CA ALA A 165 -8.42 8.56 12.59
C ALA A 165 -7.54 9.21 11.51
N ASP A 166 -6.43 8.56 11.12
CA ASP A 166 -5.56 9.04 10.05
C ASP A 166 -6.27 9.04 8.68
N LEU A 167 -7.11 8.04 8.40
CA LEU A 167 -7.90 8.00 7.17
C LEU A 167 -8.87 9.19 7.09
N ILE A 168 -9.52 9.55 8.20
CA ILE A 168 -10.42 10.71 8.28
C ILE A 168 -9.65 12.01 8.04
N ASP A 169 -8.49 12.18 8.70
CA ASP A 169 -7.63 13.33 8.48
C ASP A 169 -7.19 13.41 7.01
N ALA A 170 -6.65 12.32 6.47
CA ALA A 170 -6.22 12.22 5.08
C ALA A 170 -7.31 12.62 4.08
N VAL A 171 -8.55 12.16 4.30
CA VAL A 171 -9.68 12.42 3.40
C VAL A 171 -10.20 13.86 3.48
N PHE A 172 -10.18 14.49 4.66
CA PHE A 172 -10.84 15.78 4.88
C PHE A 172 -9.91 16.99 5.04
N THR A 173 -8.63 16.81 5.41
CA THR A 173 -7.70 17.93 5.65
C THR A 173 -6.59 18.03 4.61
N THR A 174 -6.26 16.94 3.91
CA THR A 174 -5.15 16.94 2.97
C THR A 174 -5.50 17.79 1.73
N THR A 175 -4.67 18.81 1.47
CA THR A 175 -4.82 19.76 0.35
C THR A 175 -4.44 19.16 -0.99
N GLN A 176 -3.66 18.07 -0.98
CA GLN A 176 -3.52 17.19 -2.12
C GLN A 176 -4.72 16.24 -2.13
N PRO A 177 -5.44 16.11 -3.27
CA PRO A 177 -6.55 15.19 -3.31
C PRO A 177 -6.04 13.80 -2.93
N PHE A 178 -6.71 13.16 -1.97
CA PHE A 178 -6.76 11.69 -1.91
C PHE A 178 -7.16 11.22 -3.32
N GLN A 179 -6.16 10.88 -4.15
CA GLN A 179 -6.32 10.63 -5.59
C GLN A 179 -6.71 9.19 -5.89
N SER A 180 -6.94 8.39 -4.86
CA SER A 180 -7.41 7.03 -5.03
C SER A 180 -8.74 7.02 -5.79
N VAL A 181 -8.84 6.15 -6.78
CA VAL A 181 -10.08 5.81 -7.50
C VAL A 181 -11.17 5.35 -6.51
N SER A 182 -10.77 4.92 -5.31
CA SER A 182 -11.63 4.49 -4.21
C SER A 182 -12.22 5.61 -3.34
N LYS A 183 -11.91 6.90 -3.60
CA LYS A 183 -12.36 8.02 -2.74
C LYS A 183 -13.86 8.01 -2.47
N ALA A 184 -14.67 7.68 -3.47
CA ALA A 184 -16.12 7.62 -3.32
C ALA A 184 -16.54 6.49 -2.35
N THR A 185 -15.96 5.30 -2.47
CA THR A 185 -16.21 4.16 -1.58
C THR A 185 -15.79 4.46 -0.15
N VAL A 186 -14.61 5.06 0.03
CA VAL A 186 -14.12 5.48 1.36
C VAL A 186 -15.05 6.54 1.97
N LEU A 187 -15.40 7.59 1.21
CA LEU A 187 -16.30 8.64 1.69
C LEU A 187 -17.68 8.09 2.06
N ASP A 188 -18.24 7.21 1.23
CA ASP A 188 -19.53 6.59 1.52
C ASP A 188 -19.47 5.76 2.82
N ARG A 189 -18.40 4.99 3.00
CA ARG A 189 -18.22 4.21 4.23
C ARG A 189 -18.02 5.09 5.45
N LEU A 190 -17.26 6.18 5.32
CA LEU A 190 -17.03 7.14 6.41
C LEU A 190 -18.31 7.84 6.87
N ARG A 191 -19.41 7.80 6.11
CA ARG A 191 -20.72 8.32 6.57
C ARG A 191 -21.43 7.41 7.58
N ASP A 192 -20.97 6.17 7.77
CA ASP A 192 -21.59 5.27 8.73
C ASP A 192 -21.44 5.81 10.17
N PRO A 193 -22.53 6.00 10.93
CA PRO A 193 -22.47 6.39 12.34
C PRO A 193 -21.63 5.46 13.23
N ALA A 194 -21.33 4.23 12.79
CA ALA A 194 -20.39 3.33 13.45
C ALA A 194 -18.98 3.91 13.56
N VAL A 195 -18.56 4.75 12.60
CA VAL A 195 -17.26 5.45 12.61
C VAL A 195 -17.14 6.32 13.87
N GLY A 196 -18.13 7.20 14.11
CA GLY A 196 -18.14 8.06 15.30
C GLY A 196 -18.13 7.24 16.61
N ARG A 197 -18.99 6.22 16.71
CA ARG A 197 -19.02 5.33 17.88
C ARG A 197 -17.67 4.65 18.12
N ARG A 198 -16.99 4.23 17.04
CA ARG A 198 -15.70 3.56 17.12
C ARG A 198 -14.61 4.48 17.65
N LEU A 199 -14.53 5.70 17.13
CA LEU A 199 -13.56 6.72 17.56
C LEU A 199 -13.79 7.14 19.01
N GLU A 200 -15.05 7.39 19.38
CA GLU A 200 -15.43 7.74 20.76
C GLU A 200 -15.05 6.61 21.72
N HIS A 201 -15.40 5.35 21.40
CA HIS A 201 -15.05 4.20 22.22
C HIS A 201 -13.54 4.03 22.39
N ALA A 202 -12.78 4.14 21.28
CA ALA A 202 -11.32 4.05 21.31
C ALA A 202 -10.69 5.17 22.14
N CYS A 203 -11.26 6.38 22.10
CA CYS A 203 -10.77 7.52 22.87
C CYS A 203 -10.81 7.23 24.38
N TYR A 204 -11.84 6.52 24.86
CA TYR A 204 -11.92 6.09 26.27
C TYR A 204 -10.95 4.96 26.63
N GLN A 205 -10.48 4.21 25.63
CA GLN A 205 -9.53 3.10 25.79
C GLN A 205 -8.08 3.51 25.50
N ALA A 206 -7.83 4.77 25.12
CA ALA A 206 -6.52 5.25 24.76
C ALA A 206 -5.51 5.06 25.91
N ASP A 207 -4.32 4.59 25.55
CA ASP A 207 -3.22 4.34 26.48
C ASP A 207 -2.39 5.60 26.82
N SER A 208 -2.67 6.70 26.15
CA SER A 208 -1.96 7.96 26.29
C SER A 208 -2.84 9.17 25.92
N ALA A 209 -2.49 10.33 26.46
CA ALA A 209 -3.20 11.58 26.16
C ALA A 209 -3.06 11.99 24.69
N GLU A 210 -1.93 11.67 24.05
CA GLU A 210 -1.69 11.92 22.63
C GLU A 210 -2.66 11.12 21.76
N VAL A 211 -2.82 9.82 22.05
CA VAL A 211 -3.75 8.96 21.32
C VAL A 211 -5.20 9.38 21.56
N ALA A 212 -5.57 9.70 22.79
CA ALA A 212 -6.91 10.23 23.09
C ALA A 212 -7.20 11.52 22.31
N HIS A 213 -6.21 12.42 22.21
CA HIS A 213 -6.34 13.66 21.45
C HIS A 213 -6.51 13.41 19.94
N GLN A 214 -5.70 12.52 19.36
CA GLN A 214 -5.82 12.10 17.95
C GLN A 214 -7.24 11.60 17.64
N LEU A 215 -7.74 10.67 18.46
CA LEU A 215 -9.06 10.05 18.27
C LEU A 215 -10.21 11.06 18.45
N SER A 216 -10.10 11.94 19.44
CA SER A 216 -11.08 13.02 19.67
C SER A 216 -11.10 14.00 18.50
N ALA A 217 -9.94 14.44 18.00
CA ALA A 217 -9.85 15.34 16.87
C ALA A 217 -10.44 14.73 15.59
N ALA A 218 -10.17 13.45 15.34
CA ALA A 218 -10.77 12.72 14.22
C ALA A 218 -12.30 12.58 14.37
N HIS A 219 -12.80 12.34 15.58
CA HIS A 219 -14.25 12.30 15.83
C HIS A 219 -14.93 13.65 15.56
N GLU A 220 -14.31 14.75 15.99
CA GLU A 220 -14.80 16.11 15.70
C GLU A 220 -14.81 16.40 14.20
N LEU A 221 -13.70 16.11 13.51
CA LEU A 221 -13.58 16.28 12.07
C LEU A 221 -14.62 15.45 11.30
N TRP A 222 -14.80 14.18 11.68
CA TRP A 222 -15.84 13.31 11.13
C TRP A 222 -17.24 13.90 11.33
N THR A 223 -17.54 14.42 12.52
CA THR A 223 -18.85 15.01 12.84
C THR A 223 -19.16 16.23 11.96
N VAL A 224 -18.13 17.00 11.56
CA VAL A 224 -18.29 18.21 10.74
C VAL A 224 -18.34 17.89 9.25
N CYS A 225 -17.55 16.91 8.80
CA CYS A 225 -17.29 16.70 7.37
C CYS A 225 -18.00 15.46 6.76
N ALA A 226 -18.32 14.45 7.57
CA ALA A 226 -18.85 13.17 7.10
C ALA A 226 -20.31 12.92 7.51
N ARG A 227 -20.81 13.62 8.53
CA ARG A 227 -22.17 13.46 9.06
C ARG A 227 -23.23 14.23 8.26
#